data_AF-A0A2V6C4H0-F1
#
_entry.id   AF-A0A2V6C4H0-F1
#
_cell.length_a   1.000
_cell.length_b   1.000
_cell.length_c   1.000
_cell.angle_alpha   90.00
_cell.angle_beta   90.00
_cell.angle_gamma   90.00
#
_symmetry.space_group_name_H-M   'P 1'
#
loop_
_entity.id
_entity.type
_entity.pdbx_description
1 polymer ?
#
loop_
_entity_poly.entity_id
_entity_poly.type
_entity_poly.pdbx_seq_one_letter_code
_entity_poly.pdbx_strand_id
1 'polypeptide(L)'
;MSNTKDIPFSPPWQISDLGKPDEPKVTELAAGPAVARFAKMPIVIAEDDLVSRTLMNSLMEKWGFKAVVTKDGHEAMAALRAEQGPALTILDWMMPEMDGLQVCRRIRESGKMVYVIMLTSLGAKENIVEGLHAGADDYLIKPFDKNELLARIQVGLRILELHAALSARVKELEKAVGQIDDLKLRIPL
;
A
#
# COMPACT_ATOMS: atom_id res chain seq x y z
N MET A 1 -38.39 38.23 37.10
CA MET A 1 -37.71 37.54 38.22
C MET A 1 -37.04 36.32 37.61
N SER A 2 -35.76 36.44 37.20
CA SER A 2 -34.57 36.05 38.00
C SER A 2 -34.57 34.55 38.30
N ASN A 3 -33.55 33.73 38.03
CA ASN A 3 -32.15 33.94 37.68
C ASN A 3 -31.56 32.51 37.51
N THR A 4 -30.80 32.24 36.45
CA THR A 4 -29.73 31.22 36.48
C THR A 4 -28.76 31.52 35.34
N LYS A 5 -27.94 32.54 35.59
CA LYS A 5 -26.67 32.74 34.92
C LYS A 5 -25.58 31.89 35.61
N ASP A 6 -24.60 31.52 34.80
CA ASP A 6 -23.21 31.21 35.15
C ASP A 6 -22.83 29.77 35.56
N ILE A 7 -22.67 28.92 34.55
CA ILE A 7 -21.49 28.06 34.46
C ILE A 7 -20.97 28.13 33.01
N PRO A 8 -19.78 28.68 32.73
CA PRO A 8 -19.23 28.69 31.39
C PRO A 8 -18.68 27.30 31.08
N PHE A 9 -19.46 26.46 30.40
CA PHE A 9 -18.93 25.25 29.79
C PHE A 9 -18.26 25.64 28.47
N SER A 10 -16.97 25.97 28.53
CA SER A 10 -16.16 26.05 27.31
C SER A 10 -15.72 24.63 26.97
N PRO A 11 -16.14 24.05 25.83
CA PRO A 11 -15.72 22.70 25.46
C PRO A 11 -14.20 22.69 25.24
N PRO A 12 -13.46 21.65 25.69
CA PRO A 12 -11.99 21.62 25.65
C PRO A 12 -11.40 21.52 24.23
N TRP A 13 -12.24 21.46 23.20
CA TRP A 13 -11.86 21.33 21.78
C TRP A 13 -12.05 22.63 21.00
N GLN A 14 -11.80 23.78 21.62
CA GLN A 14 -11.60 25.01 20.87
C GLN A 14 -10.26 24.92 20.12
N ILE A 15 -10.28 24.21 18.98
CA ILE A 15 -9.13 24.00 18.11
C ILE A 15 -8.91 25.29 17.33
N SER A 16 -8.32 26.30 17.97
CA SER A 16 -8.01 27.59 17.33
C SER A 16 -6.63 27.64 16.68
N ASP A 17 -5.78 26.63 16.86
CA ASP A 17 -4.43 26.60 16.28
C ASP A 17 -4.04 25.19 15.78
N LEU A 18 -4.79 24.64 14.81
CA LEU A 18 -4.16 23.69 13.90
C LEU A 18 -3.24 24.49 12.99
N GLY A 19 -1.98 24.65 13.44
CA GLY A 19 -0.89 25.02 12.56
C GLY A 19 -0.95 24.15 11.30
N LYS A 20 -0.49 24.71 10.16
CA LYS A 20 -0.41 23.95 8.90
C LYS A 20 0.20 22.57 9.19
N PRO A 21 -0.39 21.46 8.72
CA PRO A 21 0.14 20.15 9.00
C PRO A 21 1.61 20.14 8.61
N ASP A 22 2.48 19.81 9.57
CA ASP A 22 3.91 19.65 9.35
C ASP A 22 4.11 18.75 8.13
N GLU A 23 5.07 19.10 7.26
CA GLU A 23 5.44 18.21 6.17
C GLU A 23 5.79 16.84 6.77
N PRO A 24 5.22 15.73 6.28
CA PRO A 24 5.48 14.42 6.86
C PRO A 24 6.98 14.12 6.74
N LYS A 25 7.68 14.22 7.88
CA LYS A 25 9.06 13.76 8.00
C LYS A 25 9.04 12.25 7.91
N VAL A 26 9.50 11.74 6.78
CA VAL A 26 9.74 10.32 6.47
C VAL A 26 10.49 9.59 7.60
N THR A 27 11.18 10.32 8.47
CA THR A 27 12.04 9.78 9.53
C THR A 27 11.34 9.46 10.85
N GLU A 28 10.03 9.67 11.00
CA GLU A 28 9.27 9.17 12.16
C GLU A 28 8.22 8.13 11.76
N LEU A 29 8.51 7.27 10.77
CA LEU A 29 8.01 5.90 10.85
C LEU A 29 8.72 5.23 12.03
N ALA A 30 8.11 5.31 13.21
CA ALA A 30 8.39 4.44 14.36
C ALA A 30 7.96 2.98 14.06
N ALA A 31 8.35 2.47 12.90
CA ALA A 31 8.07 1.12 12.45
C ALA A 31 9.40 0.37 12.43
N GLY A 32 9.40 -0.82 13.01
CA GLY A 32 10.61 -1.59 13.28
C GLY A 32 11.46 -1.93 12.04
N PRO A 33 12.55 -2.68 12.22
CA PRO A 33 13.54 -3.01 11.17
C PRO A 33 12.96 -3.57 9.86
N ALA A 34 11.73 -4.11 9.89
CA ALA A 34 11.11 -4.76 8.75
C ALA A 34 10.25 -3.84 7.86
N VAL A 35 9.75 -2.68 8.32
CA VAL A 35 9.21 -1.65 7.40
C VAL A 35 10.33 -1.04 6.56
N ALA A 36 11.53 -0.87 7.14
CA ALA A 36 12.72 -0.42 6.42
C ALA A 36 13.12 -1.37 5.28
N ARG A 37 12.75 -2.66 5.34
CA ARG A 37 13.00 -3.62 4.26
C ARG A 37 12.17 -3.28 3.02
N PHE A 38 10.86 -3.10 3.19
CA PHE A 38 9.97 -2.82 2.07
C PHE A 38 10.08 -1.38 1.58
N ALA A 39 10.44 -0.42 2.44
CA ALA A 39 10.73 0.95 2.04
C ALA A 39 11.92 1.06 1.06
N LYS A 40 12.83 0.08 1.05
CA LYS A 40 13.94 0.01 0.08
C LYS A 40 13.58 -0.68 -1.24
N MET A 41 12.47 -1.40 -1.29
CA MET A 41 11.99 -2.00 -2.54
C MET A 41 11.35 -0.92 -3.41
N PRO A 42 11.52 -1.01 -4.74
CA PRO A 42 10.83 -0.08 -5.62
C PRO A 42 9.32 -0.23 -5.48
N ILE A 43 8.59 0.86 -5.70
CA ILE A 43 7.14 0.88 -5.90
C ILE A 43 6.90 1.02 -7.41
N VAL A 44 6.12 0.13 -8.01
CA VAL A 44 5.69 0.34 -9.41
C VAL A 44 4.54 1.35 -9.44
N ILE A 45 4.62 2.31 -10.34
CA ILE A 45 3.58 3.29 -10.59
C ILE A 45 3.21 3.21 -12.06
N ALA A 46 1.93 2.95 -12.34
CA ALA A 46 1.40 2.93 -13.70
C ALA A 46 0.43 4.10 -13.87
N GLU A 47 0.82 5.07 -14.70
CA GLU A 47 0.04 6.28 -14.97
C GLU A 47 0.35 6.74 -16.39
N ASP A 48 -0.68 6.89 -17.22
CA ASP A 48 -0.52 7.27 -18.63
C ASP A 48 -0.27 8.77 -18.80
N ASP A 49 -0.92 9.61 -18.00
CA ASP A 49 -0.72 11.06 -17.98
C ASP A 49 0.69 11.44 -17.49
N LEU A 50 1.43 12.16 -18.34
CA LEU A 50 2.81 12.54 -18.06
C LEU A 50 2.94 13.43 -16.81
N VAL A 51 2.01 14.36 -16.60
CA VAL A 51 2.08 15.33 -15.50
C VAL A 51 1.86 14.63 -14.16
N SER A 52 0.81 13.84 -14.07
CA SER A 52 0.47 12.98 -12.94
C SER A 52 1.61 11.99 -12.65
N ARG A 53 2.15 11.35 -13.68
CA ARG A 53 3.29 10.43 -13.58
C ARG A 53 4.54 11.10 -13.00
N THR A 54 4.89 12.29 -13.49
CA THR A 54 6.02 13.07 -12.96
C THR A 54 5.78 13.51 -11.52
N LEU A 55 4.57 13.98 -11.19
CA LEU A 55 4.20 14.34 -9.82
C LEU A 55 4.39 13.17 -8.86
N MET A 56 3.87 11.99 -9.22
CA MET A 56 4.00 10.80 -8.38
C MET A 56 5.45 10.38 -8.18
N ASN A 57 6.28 10.43 -9.23
CA ASN A 57 7.70 10.16 -9.08
C ASN A 57 8.37 11.12 -8.08
N SER A 58 8.13 12.42 -8.21
CA SER A 58 8.67 13.42 -7.29
C SER A 58 8.19 13.24 -5.85
N LEU A 59 6.95 12.78 -5.64
CA LEU A 59 6.45 12.45 -4.30
C LEU A 59 7.18 11.25 -3.71
N MET A 60 7.36 10.17 -4.47
CA MET A 60 8.11 9.01 -4.00
C MET A 60 9.55 9.37 -3.62
N GLU A 61 10.24 10.15 -4.47
CA GLU A 61 11.58 10.63 -4.19
C GLU A 61 11.64 11.50 -2.93
N LYS A 62 10.70 12.46 -2.78
CA LYS A 62 10.59 13.29 -1.56
C LYS A 62 10.38 12.43 -0.31
N TRP A 63 9.64 11.33 -0.45
CA TRP A 63 9.38 10.39 0.64
C TRP A 63 10.47 9.33 0.83
N GLY A 64 11.56 9.39 0.06
CA GLY A 64 12.68 8.44 0.16
C GLY A 64 12.39 7.05 -0.40
N PHE A 65 11.29 6.87 -1.13
CA PHE A 65 10.98 5.63 -1.84
C PHE A 65 11.67 5.61 -3.21
N LYS A 66 12.01 4.41 -3.67
CA LYS A 66 12.35 4.19 -5.09
C LYS A 66 11.06 3.93 -5.86
N ALA A 67 10.92 4.53 -7.03
CA ALA A 67 9.78 4.28 -7.92
C ALA A 67 10.26 3.68 -9.25
N VAL A 68 9.50 2.74 -9.78
CA VAL A 68 9.59 2.29 -11.18
C VAL A 68 8.33 2.79 -11.85
N VAL A 69 8.48 3.83 -12.65
CA VAL A 69 7.35 4.55 -13.21
C VAL A 69 7.14 4.09 -14.65
N THR A 70 5.90 3.74 -14.97
CA THR A 70 5.47 3.11 -16.21
C THR A 70 4.29 3.87 -16.79
N LYS A 71 4.13 3.82 -18.12
CA LYS A 71 3.10 4.61 -18.82
C LYS A 71 1.80 3.85 -19.11
N ASP A 72 1.81 2.54 -18.93
CA ASP A 72 0.68 1.66 -19.24
C ASP A 72 0.74 0.38 -18.40
N GLY A 73 -0.36 -0.39 -18.44
CA GLY A 73 -0.46 -1.64 -17.71
C GLY A 73 0.48 -2.74 -18.20
N HIS A 74 0.95 -2.70 -19.45
CA HIS A 74 1.88 -3.70 -19.99
C HIS A 74 3.28 -3.54 -19.38
N GLU A 75 3.81 -2.33 -19.38
CA GLU A 75 5.09 -1.98 -18.74
C GLU A 75 5.03 -2.25 -17.22
N ALA A 76 3.91 -1.89 -16.58
CA ALA A 76 3.69 -2.17 -15.17
C ALA A 76 3.75 -3.68 -14.86
N MET A 77 3.04 -4.49 -15.64
CA MET A 77 3.04 -5.95 -15.48
C MET A 77 4.41 -6.57 -15.73
N ALA A 78 5.18 -6.06 -16.68
CA ALA A 78 6.54 -6.52 -16.93
C ALA A 78 7.44 -6.27 -15.70
N ALA A 79 7.37 -5.07 -15.11
CA ALA A 79 8.11 -4.73 -13.89
C ALA A 79 7.67 -5.57 -12.68
N LEU A 80 6.36 -5.81 -12.54
CA LEU A 80 5.79 -6.61 -11.44
C LEU A 80 6.19 -8.08 -11.49
N ARG A 81 6.33 -8.65 -12.69
CA ARG A 81 6.72 -10.06 -12.92
C ARG A 81 8.20 -10.34 -12.72
N ALA A 82 9.05 -9.32 -12.57
CA ALA A 82 10.45 -9.54 -12.26
C ALA A 82 10.60 -10.38 -10.97
N GLU A 83 11.66 -11.20 -10.91
CA GLU A 83 11.92 -12.13 -9.79
C GLU A 83 12.09 -11.39 -8.46
N GLN A 84 12.72 -10.22 -8.48
CA GLN A 84 12.80 -9.27 -7.37
C GLN A 84 11.80 -8.10 -7.52
N GLY A 85 10.73 -8.33 -8.28
CA GLY A 85 9.71 -7.35 -8.59
C GLY A 85 9.02 -6.84 -7.31
N PRO A 86 8.48 -5.62 -7.37
CA PRO A 86 8.01 -4.89 -6.20
C PRO A 86 6.85 -5.59 -5.50
N ALA A 87 6.73 -5.30 -4.20
CA ALA A 87 5.67 -5.83 -3.35
C ALA A 87 4.50 -4.85 -3.21
N LEU A 88 4.63 -3.61 -3.69
CA LEU A 88 3.58 -2.59 -3.69
C LEU A 88 3.52 -1.92 -5.07
N THR A 89 2.30 -1.70 -5.56
CA THR A 89 2.06 -1.00 -6.81
C THR A 89 0.95 0.02 -6.65
N ILE A 90 1.08 1.13 -7.38
CA ILE A 90 0.07 2.18 -7.51
C ILE A 90 -0.34 2.18 -8.99
N LEU A 91 -1.62 2.02 -9.28
CA LEU A 91 -2.12 1.87 -10.64
C LEU A 91 -3.20 2.91 -10.91
N ASP A 92 -3.10 3.63 -12.02
CA ASP A 92 -4.27 4.33 -12.54
C ASP A 92 -5.31 3.30 -12.99
N TRP A 93 -6.57 3.62 -12.75
CA TRP A 93 -7.70 2.85 -13.22
C TRP A 93 -7.76 2.88 -14.74
N MET A 94 -7.70 4.08 -15.32
CA MET A 94 -7.85 4.28 -16.76
C MET A 94 -6.48 4.41 -17.39
N MET A 95 -6.07 3.39 -18.15
CA MET A 95 -4.87 3.43 -18.96
C MET A 95 -5.17 2.82 -20.33
N PRO A 96 -4.49 3.26 -21.41
CA PRO A 96 -4.64 2.65 -22.71
C PRO A 96 -4.13 1.20 -22.72
N GLU A 97 -4.69 0.39 -23.62
CA GLU A 97 -4.35 -1.02 -23.90
C GLU A 97 -4.64 -1.99 -22.74
N MET A 98 -4.10 -1.74 -21.56
CA MET A 98 -4.31 -2.52 -20.35
C MET A 98 -4.64 -1.60 -19.18
N ASP A 99 -5.90 -1.69 -18.71
CA ASP A 99 -6.38 -0.90 -17.58
C ASP A 99 -5.89 -1.44 -16.22
N GLY A 100 -6.02 -0.64 -15.17
CA GLY A 100 -5.56 -1.01 -13.83
C GLY A 100 -6.28 -2.24 -13.23
N LEU A 101 -7.54 -2.49 -13.61
CA LEU A 101 -8.27 -3.68 -13.17
C LEU A 101 -7.72 -4.96 -13.80
N GLN A 102 -7.39 -4.92 -15.08
CA GLN A 102 -6.78 -6.02 -15.81
C GLN A 102 -5.39 -6.33 -15.25
N VAL A 103 -4.59 -5.31 -14.92
CA VAL A 103 -3.33 -5.48 -14.19
C VAL A 103 -3.59 -6.18 -12.85
N CYS A 104 -4.55 -5.68 -12.06
CA CYS A 104 -4.89 -6.24 -10.75
C CYS A 104 -5.27 -7.72 -10.83
N ARG A 105 -6.19 -8.09 -11.73
CA ARG A 105 -6.62 -9.49 -11.94
C ARG A 105 -5.43 -10.38 -12.29
N ARG A 106 -4.56 -9.95 -13.20
CA ARG A 106 -3.35 -10.70 -13.60
C ARG A 106 -2.34 -10.86 -12.48
N ILE A 107 -2.20 -9.87 -11.60
CA ILE A 107 -1.37 -9.99 -10.39
C ILE A 107 -1.94 -11.10 -9.51
N ARG A 108 -3.25 -11.10 -9.24
CA ARG A 108 -3.89 -12.10 -8.39
C ARG A 108 -3.80 -13.52 -8.96
N GLU A 109 -3.96 -13.68 -10.27
CA GLU A 109 -3.75 -14.96 -10.97
C GLU A 109 -2.33 -15.51 -10.81
N SER A 110 -1.32 -14.65 -10.66
CA SER A 110 0.07 -15.08 -10.48
C SER A 110 0.37 -15.67 -9.10
N GLY A 111 -0.53 -15.48 -8.12
CA GLY A 111 -0.32 -15.87 -6.72
C GLY A 111 0.75 -15.05 -5.98
N LYS A 112 1.38 -14.06 -6.63
CA LYS A 112 2.36 -13.17 -5.99
C LYS A 112 1.63 -12.18 -5.07
N MET A 113 2.07 -12.10 -3.82
CA MET A 113 1.58 -11.07 -2.90
C MET A 113 2.14 -9.71 -3.34
N VAL A 114 1.25 -8.86 -3.85
CA VAL A 114 1.52 -7.47 -4.20
C VAL A 114 0.38 -6.63 -3.63
N TYR A 115 0.71 -5.62 -2.84
CA TYR A 115 -0.27 -4.65 -2.36
C TYR A 115 -0.61 -3.66 -3.48
N VAL A 116 -1.88 -3.58 -3.86
CA VAL A 116 -2.36 -2.79 -4.99
C VAL A 116 -3.19 -1.60 -4.50
N ILE A 117 -2.70 -0.39 -4.77
CA ILE A 117 -3.43 0.86 -4.57
C ILE A 117 -3.94 1.33 -5.94
N MET A 118 -5.25 1.39 -6.11
CA MET A 118 -5.88 1.93 -7.32
C MET A 118 -6.12 3.43 -7.20
N LEU A 119 -5.66 4.21 -8.17
CA LEU A 119 -6.02 5.61 -8.32
C LEU A 119 -7.17 5.70 -9.31
N THR A 120 -8.21 6.49 -9.01
CA THR A 120 -9.36 6.60 -9.90
C THR A 120 -9.95 8.00 -9.92
N SER A 121 -10.32 8.52 -11.08
CA SER A 121 -11.17 9.72 -11.19
C SER A 121 -12.65 9.41 -10.96
N LEU A 122 -13.01 8.12 -10.87
CA LEU A 122 -14.37 7.66 -10.72
C LEU A 122 -14.71 7.49 -9.23
N GLY A 123 -15.38 8.49 -8.65
CA GLY A 123 -15.76 8.49 -7.22
C GLY A 123 -17.08 7.78 -6.88
N ALA A 124 -17.75 7.16 -7.85
CA ALA A 124 -19.01 6.44 -7.58
C ALA A 124 -18.73 5.14 -6.80
N LYS A 125 -19.58 4.82 -5.83
CA LYS A 125 -19.41 3.65 -4.94
C LYS A 125 -19.34 2.34 -5.71
N GLU A 126 -20.07 2.26 -6.81
CA GLU A 126 -20.15 1.10 -7.69
C GLU A 126 -18.79 0.77 -8.33
N ASN A 127 -18.02 1.80 -8.71
CA ASN A 127 -16.69 1.63 -9.29
C ASN A 127 -15.67 1.20 -8.23
N ILE A 128 -15.79 1.69 -7.00
CA ILE A 128 -14.94 1.23 -5.89
C ILE A 128 -15.15 -0.26 -5.62
N VAL A 129 -16.41 -0.71 -5.60
CA VAL A 129 -16.75 -2.12 -5.40
C VAL A 129 -16.14 -3.01 -6.49
N GLU A 130 -16.21 -2.58 -7.75
CA GLU A 130 -15.57 -3.31 -8.85
C GLU A 130 -14.05 -3.43 -8.69
N GLY A 131 -13.39 -2.34 -8.26
CA GLY A 131 -11.94 -2.35 -8.00
C GLY A 131 -11.52 -3.34 -6.93
N LEU A 132 -12.27 -3.38 -5.83
CA LEU A 132 -12.03 -4.33 -4.74
C LEU A 132 -12.30 -5.77 -5.20
N HIS A 133 -13.35 -6.01 -6.00
CA HIS A 133 -13.63 -7.34 -6.57
C HIS A 133 -12.57 -7.80 -7.59
N ALA A 134 -11.93 -6.87 -8.30
CA ALA A 134 -10.79 -7.19 -9.17
C ALA A 134 -9.53 -7.59 -8.38
N GLY A 135 -9.55 -7.34 -7.07
CA GLY A 135 -8.51 -7.74 -6.13
C GLY A 135 -7.67 -6.58 -5.61
N ALA A 136 -8.05 -5.31 -5.83
CA ALA A 136 -7.32 -4.19 -5.26
C ALA A 136 -7.38 -4.23 -3.73
N ASP A 137 -6.28 -3.88 -3.06
CA ASP A 137 -6.25 -3.82 -1.59
C ASP A 137 -6.72 -2.46 -1.09
N ASP A 138 -6.52 -1.42 -1.90
CA ASP A 138 -6.93 -0.06 -1.57
C ASP A 138 -7.28 0.76 -2.81
N TYR A 139 -7.99 1.88 -2.60
CA TYR A 139 -8.31 2.85 -3.63
C TYR A 139 -8.16 4.29 -3.12
N LEU A 140 -7.89 5.20 -4.05
CA LEU A 140 -7.75 6.62 -3.78
C LEU A 140 -8.32 7.43 -4.96
N ILE A 141 -9.23 8.37 -4.66
CA ILE A 141 -9.92 9.16 -5.68
C ILE A 141 -9.07 10.37 -6.07
N LYS A 142 -8.91 10.62 -7.37
CA LYS A 142 -8.26 11.82 -7.92
C LYS A 142 -9.26 13.00 -7.94
N PRO A 143 -8.85 14.23 -7.57
CA PRO A 143 -7.55 14.60 -7.01
C PRO A 143 -7.43 14.16 -5.54
N PHE A 144 -6.25 13.68 -5.15
CA PHE A 144 -5.99 13.15 -3.81
C PHE A 144 -5.06 14.04 -2.99
N ASP A 145 -5.17 13.93 -1.66
CA ASP A 145 -4.21 14.52 -0.75
C ASP A 145 -2.92 13.68 -0.70
N LYS A 146 -1.77 14.36 -0.71
CA LYS A 146 -0.45 13.71 -0.72
C LYS A 146 -0.19 12.93 0.57
N ASN A 147 -0.65 13.44 1.71
CA ASN A 147 -0.52 12.76 3.00
C ASN A 147 -1.45 11.55 3.07
N GLU A 148 -2.62 11.62 2.43
CA GLU A 148 -3.50 10.44 2.31
C GLU A 148 -2.83 9.32 1.52
N LEU A 149 -2.25 9.62 0.34
CA LEU A 149 -1.50 8.63 -0.43
C LEU A 149 -0.35 8.02 0.38
N LEU A 150 0.43 8.86 1.08
CA LEU A 150 1.52 8.39 1.94
C LEU A 150 1.01 7.46 3.05
N ALA A 151 -0.09 7.82 3.72
CA ALA A 151 -0.68 7.00 4.77
C ALA A 151 -1.13 5.63 4.23
N ARG A 152 -1.73 5.58 3.03
CA ARG A 152 -2.13 4.32 2.37
C ARG A 152 -0.94 3.46 1.97
N ILE A 153 0.14 4.07 1.47
CA ILE A 153 1.40 3.36 1.21
C ILE A 153 1.93 2.75 2.52
N GLN A 154 1.94 3.51 3.62
CA GLN A 154 2.40 3.00 4.92
C GLN A 154 1.54 1.84 5.43
N VAL A 155 0.22 1.88 5.24
CA VAL A 155 -0.68 0.75 5.54
C VAL A 155 -0.27 -0.47 4.72
N GLY A 156 -0.07 -0.32 3.41
CA GLY A 156 0.36 -1.40 2.52
C GLY A 156 1.69 -2.02 2.94
N LEU A 157 2.68 -1.19 3.30
CA LEU A 157 3.98 -1.67 3.78
C LEU A 157 3.86 -2.51 5.07
N ARG A 158 3.00 -2.10 6.02
CA ARG A 158 2.73 -2.89 7.24
C ARG A 158 2.07 -4.23 6.93
N ILE A 159 1.13 -4.27 5.98
CA ILE A 159 0.47 -5.52 5.56
C ILE A 159 1.48 -6.47 4.91
N LEU A 160 2.34 -5.95 4.03
CA LEU A 160 3.40 -6.73 3.39
C LEU A 160 4.41 -7.29 4.40
N GLU A 161 4.75 -6.52 5.42
CA GLU A 161 5.57 -6.97 6.54
C GLU A 161 4.92 -8.15 7.28
N LEU A 162 3.65 -8.01 7.67
CA LEU A 162 2.91 -9.07 8.35
C LEU A 162 2.83 -10.33 7.49
N HIS A 163 2.54 -10.19 6.19
CA HIS A 163 2.50 -11.31 5.26
C HIS A 163 3.85 -12.02 5.15
N ALA A 164 4.95 -11.27 5.08
CA ALA A 164 6.30 -11.85 5.03
C ALA A 164 6.70 -12.54 6.34
N ALA A 165 6.36 -11.96 7.48
CA ALA A 165 6.61 -12.55 8.79
C ALA A 165 5.82 -13.87 8.96
N LEU A 166 4.54 -13.88 8.58
CA LEU A 166 3.71 -15.08 8.59
C LEU A 166 4.28 -16.16 7.66
N SER A 167 4.62 -15.79 6.43
CA SER A 167 5.21 -16.72 5.46
C SER A 167 6.52 -17.34 5.96
N ALA A 168 7.36 -16.56 6.65
CA ALA A 168 8.59 -17.07 7.27
C ALA A 168 8.30 -18.05 8.40
N ARG A 169 7.30 -17.77 9.25
CA ARG A 169 6.87 -18.66 10.33
C ARG A 169 6.27 -19.97 9.82
N VAL A 170 5.45 -19.92 8.77
CA VAL A 170 4.90 -21.13 8.13
C VAL A 170 6.04 -22.03 7.64
N LYS A 171 7.02 -21.46 6.94
CA LYS A 171 8.20 -22.20 6.47
C LYS A 171 9.03 -22.81 7.59
N GLU A 172 9.16 -22.11 8.72
CA GLU A 172 9.87 -22.60 9.91
C GLU A 172 9.15 -23.81 10.51
N LEU A 173 7.82 -23.73 10.64
CA LEU A 173 6.99 -24.82 11.16
C LEU A 173 7.00 -26.05 10.23
N GLU A 174 6.88 -25.85 8.92
CA GLU A 174 6.97 -26.94 7.93
C GLU A 174 8.31 -27.68 8.02
N LYS A 175 9.40 -26.93 8.19
CA LYS A 175 10.74 -27.51 8.37
C LYS A 175 10.84 -28.30 9.67
N ALA A 176 10.29 -27.79 10.78
CA ALA A 176 10.29 -28.47 12.07
C ALA A 176 9.47 -29.77 12.02
N VAL A 177 8.30 -29.76 11.37
CA VAL A 177 7.46 -30.95 11.17
C VAL A 177 8.22 -32.01 10.35
N GLY A 178 8.85 -31.63 9.24
CA GLY A 178 9.62 -32.56 8.42
C GLY A 178 10.79 -33.23 9.16
N GLN A 179 11.41 -32.54 10.13
CA GLN A 179 12.48 -33.13 10.96
C GLN A 179 11.95 -34.18 11.95
N ILE A 180 10.75 -33.98 12.48
CA ILE A 180 10.11 -34.95 13.40
C ILE A 180 9.76 -36.24 12.64
N ASP A 181 9.27 -36.12 11.41
CA ASP A 181 8.94 -37.28 10.59
C ASP A 181 10.20 -38.09 10.21
N ASP A 182 11.31 -37.41 9.86
CA ASP A 182 12.60 -38.06 9.63
C ASP A 182 13.12 -38.79 10.87
N LEU A 183 12.97 -38.21 12.07
CA LEU A 183 13.37 -38.85 13.32
C LEU A 183 12.54 -40.12 13.61
N LYS A 184 11.23 -40.09 13.38
CA LYS A 184 10.35 -41.25 13.58
C LYS A 184 10.69 -42.42 12.65
N LEU A 185 11.16 -42.13 11.43
CA LEU A 185 11.63 -43.14 10.49
C LEU A 185 12.96 -43.80 10.90
N ARG A 186 13.73 -43.17 11.80
CA ARG A 186 15.09 -43.60 12.19
C ARG A 186 15.15 -44.32 13.54
N ILE A 187 14.06 -44.37 14.29
CA ILE A 187 13.95 -45.16 15.52
C ILE A 187 13.16 -46.44 15.19
N PRO A 188 13.80 -47.61 15.09
CA PRO A 188 13.05 -48.86 14.95
C PRO A 188 12.32 -49.14 16.28
N LEU A 189 11.00 -49.33 16.20
CA LEU A 189 10.16 -49.86 17.28
C LEU A 189 10.55 -51.31 17.60
#